data_AF-A0A9J5WN22-F1
#
_entry.id   AF-A0A9J5WN22-F1
#
_cell.length_a   1.000
_cell.length_b   1.000
_cell.length_c   1.000
_cell.angle_alpha   90.00
_cell.angle_beta   90.00
_cell.angle_gamma   90.00
#
_symmetry.space_group_name_H-M   'P 1'
#
loop_
_entity.id
_entity.type
_entity.pdbx_description
1 polymer ?
#
loop_
_entity_poly.entity_id
_entity_poly.type
_entity_poly.pdbx_seq_one_letter_code
_entity_poly.pdbx_strand_id
1 'polypeptide(L)'
;MLEPFDFPGMFITHLGNGTSLGITQSLDDIGSLFRLVAGLDGKDRTVSLESDDKSGCFMYSGVDYKDVSSVKLNCDSKSSFDAEFKQAASFMLGNGITQYHPISFVAKGAKRNFLLAPLLSFKDESYTVYFNIQS
;
A
#
# COMPACT_ATOMS: atom_id res chain seq x y z
N MET A 1 5.51 2.15 -4.16
CA MET A 1 4.28 2.88 -3.79
C MET A 1 3.20 1.85 -3.54
N LEU A 2 2.33 2.08 -2.55
CA LEU A 2 1.29 1.13 -2.17
C LEU A 2 -0.07 1.78 -2.46
N GLU A 3 -0.82 1.18 -3.37
CA GLU A 3 -2.17 1.61 -3.73
C GLU A 3 -3.21 0.67 -3.08
N PRO A 4 -4.20 1.20 -2.35
CA PRO A 4 -5.29 0.38 -1.83
C PRO A 4 -6.23 -0.10 -2.93
N PHE A 5 -6.69 -1.35 -2.83
CA PHE A 5 -7.62 -1.97 -3.80
C PHE A 5 -8.91 -1.15 -4.02
N ASP A 6 -9.54 -0.67 -2.95
CA ASP A 6 -10.81 0.09 -3.03
C ASP A 6 -10.65 1.55 -3.45
N PHE A 7 -9.40 1.99 -3.68
CA PHE A 7 -9.03 3.37 -3.94
C PHE A 7 -7.99 3.50 -5.06
N PRO A 8 -8.32 3.08 -6.30
CA PRO A 8 -7.41 3.16 -7.43
C PRO A 8 -7.02 4.62 -7.72
N GLY A 9 -5.75 4.83 -8.06
CA GLY A 9 -5.12 6.13 -8.23
C GLY A 9 -4.84 6.89 -6.92
N MET A 10 -4.95 6.24 -5.76
CA MET A 10 -4.61 6.83 -4.45
C MET A 10 -3.55 5.99 -3.74
N PHE A 11 -2.79 6.60 -2.84
CA PHE A 11 -1.61 5.98 -2.23
C PHE A 11 -1.70 5.98 -0.72
N ILE A 12 -1.17 4.93 -0.11
CA ILE A 12 -0.92 4.90 1.34
C ILE A 12 0.15 5.93 1.66
N THR A 13 -0.09 6.77 2.67
CA THR A 13 0.87 7.76 3.17
C THR A 13 0.99 7.70 4.69
N HIS A 14 2.15 8.06 5.24
CA HIS A 14 2.28 8.26 6.69
C HIS A 14 1.94 9.70 7.10
N LEU A 15 1.41 9.87 8.31
CA LEU A 15 1.02 11.17 8.87
C LEU A 15 1.92 11.56 10.05
N GLY A 16 3.13 10.99 10.16
CA GLY A 16 4.00 11.17 11.32
C GLY A 16 4.26 9.91 12.15
N ASN A 17 5.02 10.09 13.22
CA ASN A 17 5.39 9.00 14.12
C ASN A 17 4.21 8.61 15.03
N GLY A 18 3.92 7.32 15.17
CA GLY A 18 2.86 6.77 15.99
C GLY A 18 1.44 6.99 15.45
N THR A 19 1.30 7.65 14.29
CA THR A 19 0.02 7.92 13.66
C THR A 19 -0.36 6.81 12.67
N SER A 20 -1.67 6.58 12.56
CA SER A 20 -2.22 5.63 11.60
C SER A 20 -1.95 6.11 10.18
N LEU A 21 -1.74 5.16 9.27
CA LEU A 21 -1.54 5.47 7.86
C LEU A 21 -2.81 6.11 7.27
N GLY A 22 -2.59 7.04 6.34
CA GLY A 22 -3.63 7.73 5.59
C GLY A 22 -3.67 7.30 4.12
N ILE A 23 -4.60 7.89 3.38
CA ILE A 23 -4.72 7.74 1.93
C ILE A 23 -4.65 9.13 1.30
N THR A 24 -3.79 9.32 0.31
CA THR A 24 -3.64 10.58 -0.44
C THR A 24 -3.79 10.37 -1.95
N GLN A 25 -4.22 11.41 -2.65
CA GLN A 25 -4.31 11.44 -4.12
C GLN A 25 -3.01 11.97 -4.76
N SER A 26 -2.18 12.67 -4.00
CA SER A 26 -0.97 13.29 -4.53
C SER A 26 0.21 12.33 -4.40
N LEU A 27 0.86 12.03 -5.51
CA LEU A 27 2.15 11.32 -5.52
C LEU A 27 3.27 12.18 -4.90
N ASP A 28 3.14 13.50 -4.98
CA ASP A 28 4.11 14.47 -4.47
C ASP A 28 3.96 14.72 -2.95
N ASP A 29 2.95 14.11 -2.31
CA ASP A 29 2.81 14.19 -0.86
C ASP A 29 3.94 13.39 -0.19
N ILE A 30 4.73 14.12 0.60
CA ILE A 30 5.78 13.57 1.45
C ILE A 30 5.17 12.45 2.31
N GLY A 31 5.74 11.25 2.22
CA GLY A 31 5.35 10.10 3.03
C GLY A 31 4.58 8.98 2.35
N SER A 32 4.39 9.05 1.04
CA SER A 32 3.76 7.98 0.23
C SER A 32 4.76 6.94 -0.31
N LEU A 33 6.05 7.17 -0.10
CA LEU A 33 7.14 6.32 -0.58
C LEU A 33 7.71 5.48 0.55
N PHE A 34 7.78 4.17 0.32
CA PHE A 34 8.34 3.20 1.24
C PHE A 34 9.37 2.34 0.51
N ARG A 35 10.55 2.23 1.10
CA ARG A 35 11.62 1.34 0.66
C ARG A 35 11.37 -0.05 1.22
N LEU A 36 11.47 -1.03 0.33
CA LEU A 36 11.41 -2.42 0.70
C LEU A 36 12.81 -2.86 1.16
N VAL A 37 12.94 -3.28 2.42
CA VAL A 37 14.20 -3.75 3.00
C VAL A 37 14.03 -5.16 3.56
N ALA A 38 15.15 -5.82 3.90
CA ALA A 38 15.11 -7.11 4.59
C ALA A 38 14.34 -6.98 5.92
N GLY A 39 13.57 -8.01 6.28
CA GLY A 39 12.75 -8.02 7.49
C GLY A 39 13.58 -7.75 8.74
N LEU A 40 13.09 -6.84 9.59
CA LEU A 40 13.76 -6.48 10.84
C LEU A 40 13.83 -7.65 11.83
N ASP A 41 12.96 -8.64 11.69
CA ASP A 41 12.97 -9.87 12.48
C ASP A 41 14.07 -10.87 12.09
N GLY A 42 14.81 -10.59 11.00
CA GLY A 42 15.93 -11.40 10.53
C GLY A 42 15.53 -12.77 9.98
N LYS A 43 14.23 -13.02 9.77
CA LYS A 43 13.76 -14.29 9.19
C LYS A 43 13.91 -14.26 7.67
N ASP A 44 14.03 -15.45 7.09
CA ASP A 44 14.00 -15.59 5.65
C ASP A 44 12.63 -15.20 5.09
N ARG A 45 12.63 -14.55 3.92
CA ARG A 45 11.43 -14.15 3.16
C ARG A 45 10.53 -13.10 3.84
N THR A 46 10.97 -12.51 4.95
CA THR A 46 10.31 -11.34 5.52
C THR A 46 10.92 -10.06 4.97
N VAL A 47 10.08 -9.03 4.87
CA VAL A 47 10.46 -7.69 4.42
C VAL A 47 9.91 -6.67 5.39
N SER A 48 10.57 -5.52 5.47
CA SER A 48 10.08 -4.35 6.20
C SER A 48 9.92 -3.17 5.24
N LEU A 49 8.97 -2.29 5.55
CA LEU A 49 8.66 -1.11 4.75
C LEU A 49 9.16 0.12 5.49
N GLU A 50 10.32 0.63 5.07
CA GLU A 50 10.95 1.82 5.63
C GLU A 50 10.44 3.08 4.92
N SER A 51 10.08 4.14 5.64
CA SER A 51 9.73 5.42 5.03
C SER A 51 10.92 6.02 4.27
N ASP A 52 10.68 6.46 3.03
CA ASP A 52 11.74 7.02 2.18
C ASP A 52 12.24 8.38 2.69
N ASP A 53 11.32 9.21 3.21
CA ASP A 53 11.58 10.54 3.74
C ASP A 53 12.04 10.54 5.21
N LYS A 54 11.81 9.44 5.95
CA LYS A 54 12.22 9.29 7.36
C LYS A 54 12.97 7.98 7.58
N SER A 55 14.28 8.06 7.40
CA SER A 55 15.21 6.96 7.67
C SER A 55 15.06 6.43 9.10
N GLY A 56 14.99 5.11 9.23
CA GLY A 56 14.79 4.43 10.51
C GLY A 56 13.33 4.31 10.96
N CYS A 57 12.36 4.81 10.18
CA CYS A 57 10.94 4.64 10.48
C CYS A 57 10.30 3.53 9.65
N PHE A 58 9.54 2.66 10.30
CA PHE A 58 8.96 1.47 9.66
C PHE A 58 7.45 1.38 9.84
N MET A 59 6.77 0.80 8.86
CA MET A 59 5.37 0.38 9.02
C MET A 59 5.29 -0.76 10.04
N TYR A 60 4.32 -0.68 10.94
CA TYR A 60 4.14 -1.60 12.06
C TYR A 60 2.64 -1.81 12.34
N SER A 61 2.22 -3.05 12.63
CA SER A 61 0.80 -3.42 12.83
C SER A 61 0.43 -3.85 14.25
N GLY A 62 1.37 -3.92 15.20
CA GLY A 62 1.15 -4.61 16.48
C GLY A 62 1.37 -6.13 16.37
N VAL A 63 1.80 -6.77 17.47
CA VAL A 63 2.00 -8.24 17.53
C VAL A 63 0.72 -8.99 17.91
N ASP A 64 -0.16 -8.36 18.69
CA ASP A 64 -1.49 -8.86 19.00
C ASP A 64 -2.53 -8.14 18.14
N TYR A 65 -3.10 -8.82 17.13
CA TYR A 65 -4.29 -8.41 16.36
C TYR A 65 -5.57 -8.22 17.22
N LYS A 66 -5.43 -8.13 18.55
CA LYS A 66 -6.54 -8.06 19.52
C LYS A 66 -7.15 -6.67 19.58
N ASP A 67 -6.37 -5.65 19.29
CA ASP A 67 -6.93 -4.36 18.91
C ASP A 67 -7.15 -4.37 17.41
N VAL A 68 -8.16 -3.64 16.95
CA VAL A 68 -8.26 -3.19 15.56
C VAL A 68 -7.12 -2.18 15.33
N SER A 69 -5.87 -2.65 15.49
CA SER A 69 -4.68 -1.84 15.50
C SER A 69 -4.38 -1.47 14.06
N SER A 70 -4.89 -0.29 13.69
CA SER A 70 -4.52 0.39 12.46
C SER A 70 -3.00 0.30 12.26
N VAL A 71 -2.55 -0.05 11.06
CA VAL A 71 -1.14 0.01 10.69
C VAL A 71 -0.65 1.44 10.86
N LYS A 72 0.53 1.61 11.47
CA LYS A 72 1.14 2.90 11.82
C LYS A 72 2.57 2.98 11.30
N LEU A 73 3.11 4.19 11.25
CA LEU A 73 4.56 4.39 11.13
C LEU A 73 5.15 4.55 12.54
N ASN A 74 6.20 3.80 12.87
CA ASN A 74 6.97 4.04 14.09
C ASN A 74 8.42 4.38 13.77
N CYS A 75 8.91 5.43 14.44
CA CYS A 75 10.24 6.00 14.34
C CYS A 75 10.92 5.90 15.70
N ASP A 76 11.37 4.71 16.06
CA ASP A 76 12.23 4.53 17.22
C ASP A 76 13.67 4.36 16.78
N SER A 77 14.61 4.60 17.70
CA SER A 77 16.01 4.36 17.41
C SER A 77 16.23 2.86 17.11
N LYS A 78 17.09 2.51 16.15
CA LYS A 78 17.36 1.09 15.82
C LYS A 78 17.80 0.26 17.04
N SER A 79 18.38 0.93 18.03
CA SER A 79 18.77 0.39 19.34
C SER A 79 17.60 0.12 20.30
N SER A 80 16.45 0.75 20.12
CA SER A 80 15.27 0.60 20.97
C SER A 80 14.19 -0.32 20.38
N PHE A 81 14.38 -0.84 19.16
CA PHE A 81 13.49 -1.86 18.60
C PHE A 81 13.72 -3.21 19.28
N ASP A 82 12.78 -3.59 20.14
CA ASP A 82 12.73 -4.92 20.73
C ASP A 82 12.32 -6.00 19.70
N ALA A 83 12.35 -7.26 20.12
CA ALA A 83 12.00 -8.38 19.26
C ALA A 83 10.52 -8.34 18.82
N GLU A 84 9.65 -7.81 19.69
CA GLU A 84 8.21 -7.67 19.42
C GLU A 84 7.96 -6.68 18.28
N PHE A 85 8.59 -5.50 18.34
CA PHE A 85 8.54 -4.51 17.29
C PHE A 85 9.05 -5.06 15.97
N LYS A 86 10.24 -5.68 15.99
CA LYS A 86 10.86 -6.26 14.79
C LYS A 86 9.94 -7.27 14.12
N GLN A 87 9.26 -8.10 14.90
CA GLN A 87 8.28 -9.04 14.39
C GLN A 87 7.07 -8.34 13.77
N ALA A 88 6.48 -7.33 14.41
CA ALA A 88 5.30 -6.64 13.89
C ALA A 88 5.58 -5.57 12.82
N ALA A 89 6.85 -5.25 12.59
CA ALA A 89 7.32 -4.44 11.46
C ALA A 89 7.87 -5.30 10.29
N SER A 90 7.75 -6.63 10.38
CA SER A 90 8.20 -7.57 9.35
C SER A 90 7.00 -8.31 8.76
N PHE A 91 6.92 -8.30 7.43
CA PHE A 91 5.79 -8.82 6.66
C PHE A 91 6.27 -9.88 5.67
N MET A 92 5.43 -10.86 5.37
CA MET A 92 5.65 -11.76 4.24
C MET A 92 4.92 -11.22 3.02
N LEU A 93 5.62 -11.15 1.89
CA LEU A 93 5.00 -10.81 0.62
C LEU A 93 4.17 -12.00 0.11
N GLY A 94 2.87 -11.76 -0.05
CA GLY A 94 1.93 -12.71 -0.65
C GLY A 94 1.54 -12.30 -2.07
N ASN A 95 0.80 -13.17 -2.73
CA ASN A 95 0.14 -12.82 -3.99
C ASN A 95 -0.96 -11.78 -3.70
N GLY A 96 -1.02 -10.70 -4.49
CA GLY A 96 -2.08 -9.70 -4.40
C GLY A 96 -3.46 -10.30 -4.70
N ILE A 97 -4.51 -9.72 -4.13
CA ILE A 97 -5.91 -10.13 -4.38
C ILE A 97 -6.29 -9.88 -5.84
N THR A 98 -5.71 -8.84 -6.45
CA THR A 98 -5.89 -8.47 -7.84
C THR A 98 -4.63 -7.79 -8.37
N GLN A 99 -4.52 -7.72 -9.69
CA GLN A 99 -3.51 -6.95 -10.41
C GLN A 99 -4.19 -6.19 -11.54
N TYR A 100 -3.59 -5.07 -11.96
CA TYR A 100 -4.06 -4.34 -13.13
C TYR A 100 -4.02 -5.25 -14.36
N HIS A 101 -5.12 -5.28 -15.10
CA HIS A 101 -5.15 -5.93 -16.40
C HIS A 101 -4.46 -5.01 -17.43
N PRO A 102 -3.76 -5.54 -18.46
CA PRO A 102 -3.14 -4.71 -19.49
C PRO A 102 -4.13 -3.75 -20.17
N ILE A 103 -5.38 -4.20 -20.26
CA ILE A 103 -6.53 -3.40 -20.69
C ILE A 103 -7.34 -3.06 -19.44
N SER A 104 -6.86 -2.09 -18.66
CA SER A 104 -7.59 -1.54 -17.51
C SER A 104 -7.81 -0.05 -17.75
N PHE A 105 -8.99 0.43 -17.37
CA PHE A 105 -9.36 1.84 -17.48
C PHE A 105 -9.77 2.36 -16.11
N VAL A 106 -9.38 3.60 -15.81
CA VAL A 106 -9.75 4.28 -14.57
C VAL A 106 -10.89 5.23 -14.87
N ALA A 107 -12.09 4.92 -14.37
CA ALA A 107 -13.22 5.85 -14.39
C ALA A 107 -13.08 6.81 -13.21
N LYS A 108 -12.91 8.11 -13.50
CA LYS A 108 -12.77 9.15 -12.47
C LYS A 108 -14.14 9.55 -11.92
N GLY A 109 -14.32 9.40 -10.62
CA GLY A 109 -15.50 9.88 -9.90
C GLY A 109 -15.18 11.10 -9.04
N ALA A 110 -16.21 11.82 -8.59
CA ALA A 110 -16.05 13.04 -7.79
C ALA A 110 -15.34 12.83 -6.44
N LYS A 111 -15.43 11.63 -5.85
CA LYS A 111 -14.83 11.29 -4.55
C LYS A 111 -13.75 10.21 -4.62
N ARG A 112 -13.83 9.32 -5.61
CA ARG A 112 -12.88 8.21 -5.82
C ARG A 112 -12.90 7.78 -7.27
N ASN A 113 -11.85 7.08 -7.69
CA ASN A 113 -11.82 6.42 -8.98
C ASN A 113 -12.33 4.98 -8.88
N PHE A 114 -12.62 4.39 -10.04
CA PHE A 114 -13.02 3.00 -10.19
C PHE A 114 -12.14 2.34 -11.24
N LEU A 115 -11.57 1.18 -10.91
CA LEU A 115 -10.80 0.38 -11.83
C LEU A 115 -11.74 -0.54 -12.61
N LEU A 116 -11.83 -0.34 -13.92
CA LEU A 116 -12.60 -1.17 -14.82
C LEU A 116 -11.65 -2.05 -15.63
N ALA A 117 -11.95 -3.33 -15.71
CA ALA A 117 -11.29 -4.27 -16.61
C ALA A 117 -12.36 -5.02 -17.42
N PRO A 118 -12.08 -5.41 -18.68
CA PRO A 118 -13.00 -6.21 -19.47
C PRO A 118 -13.43 -7.47 -18.72
N LEU A 119 -14.74 -7.72 -18.66
CA LEU A 119 -15.29 -8.95 -18.07
C LEU A 119 -14.90 -10.22 -18.87
N LEU A 120 -14.51 -10.03 -20.13
CA LEU A 120 -14.28 -11.07 -21.13
C LEU A 120 -12.80 -11.22 -21.51
N SER A 121 -11.85 -10.83 -20.64
CA SER A 121 -10.40 -11.05 -20.84
C SER A 121 -9.99 -12.50 -21.20
N PHE A 122 -10.93 -13.45 -21.15
CA PHE A 122 -10.81 -14.84 -21.53
C PHE A 122 -11.26 -15.17 -22.97
N LYS A 123 -11.65 -14.19 -23.80
CA LYS A 123 -11.98 -14.40 -25.22
C LYS A 123 -11.20 -13.44 -26.12
N ASP A 124 -10.59 -14.01 -27.17
CA ASP A 124 -10.00 -13.31 -28.31
C ASP A 124 -11.11 -12.62 -29.12
N GLU A 125 -11.59 -11.48 -28.65
CA GLU A 125 -12.47 -10.60 -29.41
C GLU A 125 -11.90 -9.18 -29.42
N SER A 126 -11.94 -8.54 -30.58
CA SER A 126 -11.51 -7.15 -30.78
C SER A 126 -12.51 -6.20 -30.10
N TYR A 127 -12.14 -5.68 -28.93
CA TYR A 127 -12.98 -4.74 -28.19
C TYR A 127 -13.04 -3.38 -28.89
N THR A 128 -14.23 -2.97 -29.31
CA THR A 128 -14.51 -1.56 -29.62
C THR A 128 -15.04 -0.88 -28.37
N VAL A 129 -14.27 0.03 -27.81
CA VAL A 129 -14.63 0.74 -26.58
C VAL A 129 -15.63 1.85 -26.91
N TYR A 130 -16.89 1.69 -26.49
CA TYR A 130 -17.93 2.71 -26.60
C TYR A 130 -18.17 3.38 -25.24
N PHE A 131 -17.32 4.34 -24.86
CA PHE A 131 -17.61 5.22 -23.74
C PHE A 131 -17.95 6.62 -24.23
N ASN A 132 -19.18 7.07 -23.96
CA ASN A 132 -19.57 8.46 -24.07
C ASN A 132 -19.39 9.10 -22.69
N ILE A 133 -18.20 9.66 -22.42
CA ILE A 133 -17.93 10.40 -21.19
C ILE A 133 -18.20 11.87 -21.50
N GLN A 134 -19.29 12.39 -20.94
CA GLN A 134 -19.61 13.82 -21.01
C GLN A 134 -19.01 14.52 -19.78
N SER A 135 -18.37 15.67 -20.04
CA SER A 135 -17.75 16.55 -19.05
C SER A 135 -18.79 17.40 -18.32
#